data_AF-A0A5R9G3Z1-F1
#
_entry.id   AF-A0A5R9G3Z1-F1
#
_cell.length_a   1.000
_cell.length_b   1.000
_cell.length_c   1.000
_cell.angle_alpha   90.00
_cell.angle_beta   90.00
_cell.angle_gamma   90.00
#
_symmetry.space_group_name_H-M   'P 1'
#
loop_
_entity.id
_entity.type
_entity.pdbx_description
1 polymer ?
#
loop_
_entity_poly.entity_id
_entity_poly.type
_entity_poly.pdbx_seq_one_letter_code
_entity_poly.pdbx_strand_id
1 'polypeptide(L)'
;MERTHSKIGIASFILAVVSVLGIIGSAIGASVLAAGFANDPAFLNGVEAGVLPEGMGGFLAVIGLMFLFILTALVGAVLGLVGLFQKERLKLFSILGLVFNSLVVLFVMVIMIIGMLAAPALPGTFQ
;
A
#
# COMPACT_ATOMS: atom_id res chain seq x y z
N MET A 1 35.70 -16.81 9.21
CA MET A 1 34.42 -17.23 8.61
C MET A 1 33.70 -15.99 8.12
N GLU A 2 33.54 -15.80 6.81
CA GLU A 2 32.62 -14.80 6.28
C GLU A 2 31.21 -15.15 6.75
N ARG A 3 30.57 -14.24 7.49
CA ARG A 3 29.16 -14.41 7.86
C ARG A 3 28.33 -14.21 6.60
N THR A 4 27.62 -15.25 6.17
CA THR A 4 26.72 -15.16 5.02
C THR A 4 25.45 -14.38 5.38
N HIS A 5 24.89 -13.67 4.40
CA HIS A 5 23.63 -12.95 4.58
C HIS A 5 22.44 -13.89 4.78
N SER A 6 21.45 -13.44 5.56
CA SER A 6 20.19 -14.15 5.72
C SER A 6 19.37 -14.06 4.43
N LYS A 7 19.08 -15.22 3.81
CA LYS A 7 18.17 -15.30 2.65
C LYS A 7 16.77 -14.76 2.98
N ILE A 8 16.32 -14.95 4.22
CA ILE A 8 15.03 -14.40 4.71
C ILE A 8 15.12 -12.88 4.84
N GLY A 9 16.23 -12.35 5.35
CA GLY A 9 16.45 -10.90 5.42
C GLY A 9 16.47 -10.24 4.04
N ILE A 10 17.12 -10.87 3.05
CA ILE A 10 17.12 -10.38 1.66
C ILE A 10 15.71 -10.41 1.08
N ALA A 11 14.95 -11.50 1.29
CA ALA A 11 13.56 -11.58 0.83
C ALA A 11 12.69 -10.46 1.43
N SER A 12 12.80 -10.20 2.74
CA SER A 12 12.11 -9.10 3.40
C SER A 12 12.45 -7.73 2.79
N PHE A 13 13.74 -7.51 2.51
CA PHE A 13 14.19 -6.27 1.87
C PHE A 13 13.66 -6.11 0.44
N ILE A 14 13.67 -7.16 -0.36
CA ILE A 14 13.09 -7.14 -1.71
C ILE A 14 11.59 -6.85 -1.65
N LEU A 15 10.87 -7.49 -0.72
CA LEU A 15 9.44 -7.20 -0.53
C LEU A 15 9.19 -5.74 -0.13
N ALA A 16 10.03 -5.14 0.71
CA ALA A 16 9.92 -3.71 1.00
C ALA A 16 10.04 -2.85 -0.27
N VAL A 17 11.05 -3.12 -1.12
CA VAL A 17 11.25 -2.38 -2.36
C VAL A 17 10.05 -2.56 -3.31
N VAL A 18 9.60 -3.80 -3.51
CA VAL A 18 8.46 -4.11 -4.37
C VAL A 18 7.18 -3.47 -3.85
N SER A 19 6.93 -3.53 -2.54
CA SER A 19 5.77 -2.89 -1.92
C SER A 19 5.77 -1.38 -2.09
N VAL A 20 6.91 -0.71 -1.88
CA VAL A 20 7.01 0.74 -2.05
C VAL A 20 6.74 1.12 -3.51
N LEU A 21 7.40 0.45 -4.46
CA LEU A 21 7.20 0.74 -5.89
C LEU A 21 5.76 0.43 -6.33
N GLY A 22 5.18 -0.66 -5.85
CA GLY A 22 3.80 -1.03 -6.12
C GLY A 22 2.80 -0.02 -5.58
N ILE A 23 2.98 0.45 -4.34
CA ILE A 23 2.12 1.48 -3.75
C ILE A 23 2.23 2.79 -4.53
N ILE A 24 3.45 3.24 -4.87
CA ILE A 24 3.64 4.46 -5.66
C ILE A 24 2.99 4.31 -7.05
N GLY A 25 3.20 3.18 -7.72
CA GLY A 25 2.62 2.89 -9.02
C GLY A 25 1.09 2.88 -8.99
N SER A 26 0.50 2.22 -7.99
CA SER A 26 -0.95 2.21 -7.77
C SER A 26 -1.49 3.60 -7.43
N ALA A 27 -0.80 4.39 -6.61
CA ALA A 27 -1.22 5.75 -6.27
C ALA A 27 -1.21 6.67 -7.51
N ILE A 28 -0.18 6.58 -8.35
CA ILE A 28 -0.13 7.31 -9.63
C ILE A 28 -1.27 6.85 -10.53
N GLY A 29 -1.45 5.54 -10.71
CA GLY A 29 -2.52 4.99 -11.54
C GLY A 29 -3.92 5.42 -11.09
N ALA A 30 -4.18 5.38 -9.78
CA ALA A 30 -5.43 5.84 -9.20
C ALA A 30 -5.64 7.34 -9.43
N SER A 31 -4.58 8.15 -9.30
CA SER A 31 -4.63 9.60 -9.51
C SER A 31 -4.92 9.95 -10.97
N VAL A 32 -4.30 9.26 -11.93
CA VAL A 32 -4.54 9.47 -13.37
C VAL A 32 -5.98 9.11 -13.74
N LEU A 33 -6.49 7.97 -13.24
CA LEU A 33 -7.88 7.57 -13.47
C LEU A 33 -8.86 8.56 -12.83
N ALA A 34 -8.63 8.95 -11.58
CA ALA A 34 -9.46 9.92 -10.87
C ALA A 34 -9.51 11.28 -11.59
N ALA A 35 -8.38 11.75 -12.11
CA ALA A 35 -8.33 12.98 -12.90
C ALA A 35 -9.15 12.90 -14.20
N GLY A 36 -9.19 11.72 -14.82
CA GLY A 36 -10.03 11.44 -15.99
C GLY A 36 -11.52 11.56 -15.70
N PHE A 37 -11.97 11.12 -14.51
CA PHE A 37 -13.37 11.17 -14.12
C PHE A 37 -13.81 12.54 -13.58
N ALA A 38 -12.89 13.33 -13.02
CA ALA A 38 -13.22 14.58 -12.35
C ALA A 38 -13.97 15.60 -13.22
N ASN A 39 -13.88 15.46 -14.56
CA ASN A 39 -14.53 16.36 -15.51
C ASN A 39 -15.51 15.64 -16.45
N ASP A 40 -15.82 14.36 -16.21
CA ASP A 40 -16.75 13.59 -17.07
C ASP A 40 -18.18 13.65 -16.50
N PRO A 41 -19.11 14.38 -17.15
CA PRO A 41 -20.49 14.48 -16.69
C PRO A 41 -21.21 13.13 -16.68
N ALA A 42 -20.87 12.21 -17.60
CA ALA A 42 -21.51 10.90 -17.66
C ALA A 42 -21.12 10.04 -16.45
N PHE A 43 -19.86 10.14 -16.02
CA PHE A 43 -19.39 9.48 -14.80
C PHE A 43 -20.10 10.03 -13.56
N LEU A 44 -20.15 11.35 -13.39
CA LEU A 44 -20.77 11.97 -12.22
C LEU A 44 -22.27 11.67 -12.12
N ASN A 45 -23.01 11.78 -13.23
CA ASN A 45 -24.43 11.42 -13.26
C ASN A 45 -24.65 9.93 -12.98
N GLY A 46 -23.76 9.04 -13.45
CA GLY A 46 -23.83 7.60 -13.16
C GLY A 46 -23.68 7.30 -11.68
N VAL A 47 -22.71 7.93 -11.01
CA VAL A 47 -22.51 7.80 -9.56
C VAL A 47 -23.72 8.29 -8.78
N GLU A 48 -24.28 9.44 -9.13
CA GLU A 48 -25.49 9.99 -8.49
C GLU A 48 -26.72 9.10 -8.68
N ALA A 49 -26.85 8.45 -9.84
CA ALA A 49 -27.91 7.50 -10.13
C ALA A 49 -27.72 6.12 -9.47
N GLY A 50 -26.61 5.91 -8.73
CA GLY A 50 -26.30 4.63 -8.08
C GLY A 50 -25.94 3.52 -9.07
N VAL A 51 -25.60 3.86 -10.32
CA VAL A 51 -25.16 2.92 -11.35
C VAL A 51 -23.64 2.93 -11.37
N LEU A 52 -23.01 1.76 -11.44
CA LEU A 52 -21.56 1.65 -11.58
C LEU A 52 -21.13 2.25 -12.94
N PRO A 53 -20.45 3.41 -12.98
CA PRO A 53 -20.08 4.05 -14.23
C PRO A 53 -18.96 3.27 -14.92
N GLU A 54 -18.87 3.41 -16.24
CA GLU A 54 -17.72 2.92 -16.99
C GLU A 54 -16.42 3.55 -16.46
N GLY A 55 -15.37 2.74 -16.32
CA GLY A 55 -14.09 3.16 -15.73
C GLY A 55 -13.98 2.93 -14.21
N MET A 56 -15.09 2.82 -13.47
CA MET A 56 -15.07 2.55 -12.04
C MET A 56 -14.39 1.21 -11.71
N GLY A 57 -14.59 0.18 -12.56
CA GLY A 57 -13.94 -1.11 -12.40
C GLY A 57 -12.40 -1.03 -12.45
N GLY A 58 -11.85 -0.21 -13.35
CA GLY A 58 -10.41 0.01 -13.45
C GLY A 58 -9.86 0.74 -12.23
N PHE A 59 -10.58 1.76 -11.75
CA PHE A 59 -10.22 2.47 -10.53
C PHE A 59 -10.21 1.56 -9.30
N LEU A 60 -11.25 0.75 -9.12
CA LEU A 60 -11.34 -0.22 -8.04
C LEU A 60 -10.24 -1.28 -8.13
N ALA A 61 -9.89 -1.74 -9.33
CA ALA A 61 -8.79 -2.69 -9.53
C ALA A 61 -7.44 -2.10 -9.10
N VAL A 62 -7.15 -0.84 -9.43
CA VAL A 62 -5.90 -0.17 -9.04
C VAL A 62 -5.83 0.06 -7.53
N ILE A 63 -6.96 0.44 -6.90
CA ILE A 63 -7.05 0.52 -5.43
C ILE A 63 -6.83 -0.87 -4.80
N GLY A 64 -7.44 -1.92 -5.35
CA GLY A 64 -7.25 -3.30 -4.88
C GLY A 64 -5.78 -3.74 -4.94
N LEU A 65 -5.07 -3.38 -6.02
CA LEU A 65 -3.63 -3.61 -6.14
C LEU A 65 -2.83 -2.88 -5.06
N MET A 66 -3.21 -1.65 -4.70
CA MET A 66 -2.57 -0.90 -3.61
C MET A 66 -2.65 -1.68 -2.29
N PHE A 67 -3.83 -2.24 -1.95
CA PHE A 67 -4.01 -3.07 -0.77
C PHE A 67 -3.17 -4.36 -0.82
N LEU A 68 -3.02 -4.98 -1.99
CA LEU A 68 -2.14 -6.15 -2.15
C LEU A 68 -0.68 -5.83 -1.81
N PHE A 69 -0.17 -4.66 -2.21
CA PHE A 69 1.20 -4.24 -1.88
C PHE A 69 1.37 -3.90 -0.39
N ILE A 70 0.32 -3.40 0.26
CA ILE A 70 0.28 -3.19 1.72
C ILE A 70 0.36 -4.55 2.44
N LEU A 71 -0.41 -5.55 2.00
CA LEU A 71 -0.31 -6.91 2.54
C LEU A 71 1.07 -7.53 2.31
N THR A 72 1.66 -7.27 1.14
CA THR A 72 3.03 -7.70 0.84
C THR A 72 4.03 -7.04 1.79
N ALA A 73 3.82 -5.78 2.17
CA ALA A 73 4.66 -5.09 3.15
C ALA A 73 4.52 -5.72 4.55
N LEU A 74 3.30 -6.10 4.95
CA LEU A 74 3.08 -6.83 6.21
C LEU A 74 3.83 -8.17 6.21
N VAL A 75 3.75 -8.95 5.13
CA VAL A 75 4.52 -10.20 4.99
C VAL A 75 6.02 -9.92 5.05
N GLY A 76 6.49 -8.87 4.36
CA GLY A 76 7.88 -8.41 4.40
C GLY A 76 8.35 -8.05 5.81
N ALA A 77 7.52 -7.37 6.60
CA ALA A 77 7.82 -7.04 8.00
C ALA A 77 7.96 -8.30 8.86
N VAL A 78 7.05 -9.26 8.73
CA VAL A 78 7.13 -10.54 9.45
C VAL A 78 8.39 -11.31 9.08
N LEU A 79 8.74 -11.39 7.79
CA LEU A 79 9.98 -12.02 7.34
C LEU A 79 11.22 -11.29 7.88
N GLY A 80 11.21 -9.96 7.92
CA GLY A 80 12.29 -9.16 8.48
C GLY A 80 12.49 -9.44 9.97
N LEU A 81 11.39 -9.55 10.72
CA LEU A 81 11.39 -9.91 12.13
C LEU A 81 11.94 -11.33 12.35
N VAL A 82 11.48 -12.33 11.58
CA VAL A 82 12.00 -13.71 11.64
C VAL A 82 13.50 -13.73 11.28
N GLY A 83 13.91 -12.95 10.29
CA GLY A 83 15.30 -12.80 9.88
C GLY A 83 16.20 -12.18 10.95
N LEU A 84 15.65 -11.46 11.95
CA LEU A 84 16.39 -10.89 13.07
C LEU A 84 16.76 -11.94 14.12
N PHE A 85 15.92 -12.96 14.28
CA PHE A 85 16.12 -14.05 15.24
C PHE A 85 17.04 -15.18 14.72
N GLN A 86 17.45 -15.15 13.45
CA GLN A 86 18.41 -16.12 12.92
C GLN A 86 19.80 -15.96 13.54
N LYS A 87 20.30 -17.04 14.16
CA LYS A 87 21.66 -17.13 14.68
C LYS A 87 22.65 -17.28 13.52
N GLU A 88 23.85 -16.73 13.67
CA GLU A 88 25.00 -16.90 12.75
C GLU A 88 24.89 -16.30 11.33
N ARG A 89 23.93 -15.40 11.06
CA ARG A 89 23.81 -14.69 9.77
C ARG A 89 23.96 -13.16 9.94
N LEU A 90 24.35 -12.47 8.86
CA LEU A 90 24.33 -11.01 8.83
C LEU A 90 22.88 -10.49 8.81
N LYS A 91 22.56 -9.61 9.75
CA LYS A 91 21.18 -9.13 10.02
C LYS A 91 20.84 -7.81 9.34
N LEU A 92 21.76 -7.21 8.59
CA LEU A 92 21.58 -5.89 7.98
C LEU A 92 20.31 -5.83 7.10
N PHE A 93 20.15 -6.81 6.20
CA PHE A 93 18.96 -6.87 5.32
C PHE A 93 17.67 -7.17 6.09
N SER A 94 17.73 -7.96 7.16
CA SER A 94 16.57 -8.21 8.02
C SER A 94 16.11 -6.93 8.73
N ILE A 95 17.06 -6.12 9.23
CA ILE A 95 16.77 -4.84 9.89
C ILE A 95 16.23 -3.84 8.89
N LEU A 96 16.89 -3.65 7.74
CA LEU A 96 16.43 -2.73 6.70
C LEU A 96 15.05 -3.12 6.17
N GLY A 97 14.85 -4.40 5.86
CA GLY A 97 13.56 -4.94 5.43
C GLY A 97 12.47 -4.71 6.47
N LEU A 98 12.75 -5.00 7.75
CA LEU A 98 11.80 -4.75 8.83
C LEU A 98 11.45 -3.27 8.96
N VAL A 99 12.46 -2.38 8.96
CA VAL A 99 12.25 -0.93 9.11
C VAL A 99 11.42 -0.38 7.94
N PHE A 100 11.80 -0.68 6.69
CA PHE A 100 11.07 -0.16 5.53
C PHE A 100 9.65 -0.70 5.43
N ASN A 101 9.46 -2.02 5.62
CA ASN A 101 8.12 -2.60 5.60
C ASN A 101 7.24 -2.05 6.73
N SER A 102 7.77 -1.95 7.95
CA SER A 102 7.01 -1.41 9.09
C SER A 102 6.67 0.07 8.90
N LEU A 103 7.59 0.84 8.32
CA LEU A 103 7.36 2.25 8.00
C LEU A 103 6.25 2.41 6.96
N VAL A 104 6.22 1.57 5.92
CA VAL A 104 5.12 1.55 4.93
C VAL A 104 3.78 1.27 5.62
N VAL A 105 3.72 0.22 6.44
CA VAL A 105 2.48 -0.15 7.16
C VAL A 105 2.04 0.98 8.10
N LEU A 106 2.96 1.56 8.85
CA LEU A 106 2.68 2.66 9.77
C LEU A 106 2.18 3.90 9.01
N PHE A 107 2.81 4.24 7.89
CA PHE A 107 2.42 5.38 7.06
C PHE A 107 1.00 5.23 6.52
N VAL A 108 0.66 4.05 6.01
CA VAL A 108 -0.69 3.73 5.55
C VAL A 108 -1.69 3.79 6.71
N MET A 109 -1.35 3.25 7.87
CA MET A 109 -2.20 3.30 9.06
C MET A 109 -2.50 4.73 9.49
N VAL A 110 -1.50 5.60 9.52
CA VAL A 110 -1.66 7.03 9.85
C VAL A 110 -2.56 7.72 8.83
N ILE A 111 -2.34 7.50 7.53
CA ILE A 111 -3.19 8.09 6.48
C ILE A 111 -4.64 7.59 6.61
N MET A 112 -4.86 6.31 6.88
CA MET A 112 -6.22 5.79 7.08
C MET A 112 -6.89 6.41 8.30
N ILE A 113 -6.19 6.53 9.43
CA ILE A 113 -6.72 7.19 10.63
C ILE A 113 -7.08 8.64 10.33
N ILE A 114 -6.19 9.38 9.67
CA ILE A 114 -6.46 10.76 9.26
C ILE A 114 -7.70 10.82 8.35
N GLY A 115 -7.79 9.94 7.35
CA GLY A 115 -8.94 9.86 6.45
C GLY A 115 -10.25 9.56 7.18
N MET A 116 -10.23 8.63 8.13
CA MET A 116 -11.40 8.30 8.97
C MET A 116 -11.81 9.45 9.89
N LEU A 117 -10.86 10.19 10.45
CA LEU A 117 -11.14 11.35 11.30
C LEU A 117 -11.62 12.55 10.48
N ALA A 118 -11.16 12.68 9.22
CA ALA A 118 -11.60 13.74 8.31
C ALA A 118 -12.96 13.45 7.67
N ALA A 119 -13.34 12.19 7.49
CA ALA A 119 -14.61 11.79 6.89
C ALA A 119 -15.86 12.44 7.54
N PRO A 120 -16.02 12.49 8.88
CA PRO A 120 -17.15 13.17 9.52
C PRO A 120 -17.07 14.71 9.48
N ALA A 121 -15.94 15.29 9.04
CA ALA A 121 -15.76 16.74 8.89
C ALA A 121 -16.07 17.24 7.47
N LEU A 122 -16.38 16.34 6.53
CA LEU A 122 -16.85 16.71 5.20
C LEU A 122 -18.35 17.03 5.26
N PRO A 123 -18.78 18.24 4.88
CA PRO A 123 -20.20 18.60 4.89
C PRO A 123 -20.95 17.73 3.88
N GLY A 124 -21.72 16.75 4.36
CA GLY A 124 -22.69 16.03 3.53
C GLY A 124 -22.78 14.49 3.65
N THR A 125 -22.05 13.80 4.54
CA THR A 125 -22.16 12.33 4.66
C THR A 125 -22.76 11.90 6.00
N PHE A 126 -23.81 11.07 5.90
CA PHE A 126 -24.65 10.47 6.97
C PHE A 126 -25.78 11.36 7.54
N GLN A 127 -26.80 11.61 6.71
CA GLN A 127 -28.20 11.48 7.16
C GLN A 127 -28.91 10.47 6.26
#